data_AF-A0A3B9YWU7-F1
#
_entry.id   AF-A0A3B9YWU7-F1
#
_cell.length_a   1.000
_cell.length_b   1.000
_cell.length_c   1.000
_cell.angle_alpha   90.00
_cell.angle_beta   90.00
_cell.angle_gamma   90.00
#
_symmetry.space_group_name_H-M   'P 1'
#
loop_
_entity.id
_entity.type
_entity.pdbx_description
1 polymer ?
#
loop_
_entity_poly.entity_id
_entity_poly.type
_entity_poly.pdbx_seq_one_letter_code
_entity_poly.pdbx_strand_id
1 'polypeptide(L)' 'PPGWGAPLYGKLDQDLASALMSINAVKGVEIGAGFAAAAFSGEDNADEMRSGPQFLSNHAGGILGGISTG' A
#
# COMPACT_ATOMS: atom_id res chain seq x y z
N PRO A 1 8.77 -7.52 -7.54
CA PRO A 1 8.25 -8.89 -7.47
C PRO A 1 7.14 -8.97 -6.43
N PRO A 2 6.06 -9.72 -6.71
CA PRO A 2 4.97 -9.88 -5.78
C PRO A 2 5.38 -10.73 -4.58
N GLY A 3 4.67 -10.57 -3.45
CA GLY A 3 4.78 -11.43 -2.28
C GLY A 3 5.80 -11.02 -1.21
N TRP A 4 6.41 -9.83 -1.31
CA TRP A 4 7.33 -9.33 -0.27
C TRP A 4 6.53 -8.77 0.89
N GLY A 5 6.80 -9.26 2.09
CA GLY A 5 6.12 -8.90 3.33
C GLY A 5 5.82 -10.13 4.18
N ALA A 6 5.74 -9.95 5.49
CA ALA A 6 5.48 -11.00 6.47
C ALA A 6 4.31 -10.63 7.40
N PRO A 7 3.05 -10.64 6.90
CA PRO A 7 1.89 -10.47 7.77
C PRO A 7 1.86 -11.51 8.92
N LEU A 8 1.39 -11.20 10.12
CA LEU A 8 0.64 -9.99 10.51
C LEU A 8 1.50 -8.80 10.96
N TYR A 9 2.70 -9.05 11.51
CA TYR A 9 3.51 -8.05 12.23
C TYR A 9 4.77 -7.58 11.50
N GLY A 10 5.07 -8.14 10.32
CA GLY A 10 6.16 -7.71 9.44
C GLY A 10 5.63 -7.36 8.06
N LYS A 11 4.46 -6.74 7.99
CA LYS A 11 3.89 -6.29 6.72
C LYS A 11 4.84 -5.28 6.06
N LEU A 12 4.92 -5.30 4.75
CA LEU A 12 5.84 -4.45 3.99
C LEU A 12 5.59 -2.95 4.22
N ASP A 13 4.33 -2.54 4.22
CA ASP A 13 3.91 -1.16 4.51
C ASP A 13 4.26 -0.73 5.94
N GLN A 14 4.15 -1.63 6.91
CA GLN A 14 4.56 -1.39 8.30
C GLN A 14 6.07 -1.15 8.40
N ASP A 15 6.89 -2.00 7.78
CA ASP A 15 8.35 -1.88 7.82
C ASP A 15 8.81 -0.59 7.12
N LEU A 16 8.20 -0.26 5.97
CA LEU A 16 8.44 1.01 5.27
C LEU A 16 8.05 2.21 6.14
N ALA A 17 6.87 2.20 6.74
CA ALA A 17 6.42 3.28 7.60
C ALA A 17 7.35 3.46 8.82
N SER A 18 7.75 2.37 9.47
CA SER A 18 8.70 2.39 10.58
C SER A 18 10.04 3.02 10.17
N ALA A 19 10.60 2.58 9.03
CA ALA A 19 11.85 3.10 8.51
C ALA A 19 11.75 4.60 8.18
N LEU A 20 10.67 5.04 7.53
CA LEU A 20 10.48 6.45 7.14
C LEU A 20 10.20 7.36 8.34
N MET A 21 9.44 6.89 9.33
CA MET A 21 9.16 7.65 10.56
C MET A 21 10.42 7.85 11.43
N SER A 22 11.49 7.08 11.20
CA SER A 22 12.78 7.28 11.90
C SER A 22 13.52 8.55 11.48
N ILE A 23 13.16 9.14 10.34
CA ILE A 23 13.78 10.37 9.83
C ILE A 23 13.29 11.56 10.65
N ASN A 24 14.22 12.43 11.07
CA ASN A 24 13.89 13.59 11.89
C ASN A 24 12.81 14.47 11.23
N ALA A 25 11.88 14.97 12.05
CA ALA A 25 10.77 15.82 11.66
C ALA A 25 9.69 15.18 10.76
N VAL A 26 9.79 13.88 10.40
CA VAL A 26 8.69 13.19 9.72
C VAL A 26 7.48 13.07 10.66
N LYS A 27 6.32 13.49 10.15
CA LYS A 27 5.04 13.51 10.90
C LYS A 27 3.97 12.60 10.32
N GLY A 28 4.20 12.01 9.14
CA GLY A 28 3.26 11.12 8.48
C GLY A 28 3.95 10.35 7.36
N VAL A 29 3.45 9.15 7.09
CA VAL A 29 3.82 8.30 5.96
C VAL A 29 2.55 7.81 5.31
N GLU A 30 2.52 7.83 3.98
CA GLU A 30 1.39 7.43 3.17
C GLU A 30 1.85 6.44 2.10
N ILE A 31 1.04 5.42 1.84
CA ILE A 31 1.26 4.44 0.77
C ILE A 31 0.07 4.52 -0.18
N GLY A 32 0.34 4.54 -1.49
CA GLY A 32 -0.71 4.59 -2.51
C GLY A 32 -1.51 5.89 -2.48
N ALA A 33 -2.84 5.78 -2.53
CA ALA A 33 -3.75 6.91 -2.40
C ALA A 33 -3.68 7.62 -1.03
N GLY A 34 -3.00 7.02 -0.04
CA GLY A 34 -2.67 7.68 1.22
C GLY A 34 -3.90 8.17 1.98
N PHE A 35 -3.83 9.36 2.54
CA PHE A 35 -4.98 9.96 3.24
C PHE A 35 -6.13 10.35 2.29
N ALA A 36 -5.87 10.54 0.99
CA ALA A 36 -6.92 10.85 0.03
C ALA A 36 -7.90 9.68 -0.15
N ALA A 37 -7.48 8.44 0.13
CA ALA A 37 -8.36 7.28 0.13
C ALA A 37 -9.56 7.42 1.08
N ALA A 38 -9.43 8.22 2.15
CA ALA A 38 -10.52 8.49 3.09
C ALA A 38 -11.70 9.26 2.46
N ALA A 39 -11.47 9.94 1.33
CA ALA A 39 -12.49 10.68 0.60
C ALA A 39 -13.12 9.84 -0.53
N PHE A 40 -12.62 8.63 -0.81
CA PHE A 40 -13.08 7.81 -1.92
C PHE A 40 -14.20 6.87 -1.48
N SER A 41 -15.09 6.54 -2.43
CA SER A 41 -15.96 5.39 -2.27
C SER A 41 -15.14 4.09 -2.35
N GLY A 42 -15.72 2.97 -1.91
CA GLY A 42 -15.06 1.67 -2.03
C GLY A 42 -14.78 1.29 -3.48
N GLU A 43 -15.64 1.70 -4.41
CA GLU A 43 -15.49 1.47 -5.85
C GLU A 43 -14.37 2.34 -6.43
N ASP A 44 -14.30 3.62 -6.06
CA ASP A 44 -13.26 4.53 -6.55
C ASP A 44 -11.86 4.18 -6.03
N ASN A 45 -11.76 3.57 -4.85
CA ASN A 45 -10.48 3.18 -4.27
C ASN A 45 -10.04 1.76 -4.67
N ALA A 46 -10.91 0.98 -5.33
CA ALA A 46 -10.61 -0.38 -5.71
C ALA A 46 -9.67 -0.42 -6.90
N ASP A 47 -8.55 -1.13 -6.77
CA ASP A 47 -7.68 -1.39 -7.92
C ASP A 47 -8.24 -2.53 -8.77
N GLU A 48 -8.85 -2.16 -9.90
CA GLU A 48 -9.39 -3.13 -10.87
C GLU A 48 -8.29 -4.04 -11.41
N MET A 49 -8.62 -5.31 -11.66
CA MET A 49 -7.69 -6.29 -12.23
C MET A 49 -8.18 -6.77 -13.60
N ARG A 50 -7.29 -6.81 -14.59
CA ARG A 50 -7.50 -7.64 -15.79
C ARG A 50 -6.83 -8.99 -15.60
N SER A 51 -7.53 -10.04 -16.00
CA SER A 51 -7.04 -11.43 -16.16
C SER A 51 -5.66 -11.73 -15.54
N GLY A 52 -5.65 -12.17 -14.28
CA GLY A 52 -4.42 -12.42 -13.52
C GLY A 52 -4.02 -11.25 -12.61
N PRO A 53 -2.79 -11.25 -12.04
CA PRO A 53 -2.31 -10.23 -11.10
C PRO A 53 -1.90 -8.92 -11.80
N GLN A 54 -2.72 -8.42 -12.73
CA GLN A 54 -2.46 -7.17 -13.45
C GLN A 54 -3.49 -6.12 -13.05
N PHE A 55 -3.07 -5.21 -12.17
CA PHE A 55 -3.88 -4.08 -11.73
C PHE A 55 -3.90 -2.97 -12.79
N LEU A 56 -5.06 -2.33 -12.96
CA LEU A 56 -5.28 -1.23 -13.90
C LEU A 56 -4.99 0.15 -13.28
N SER A 57 -5.02 0.21 -11.96
CA SER A 57 -4.65 1.37 -11.14
C SER A 57 -3.73 0.92 -9.99
N ASN A 58 -3.28 1.87 -9.18
CA ASN A 58 -2.38 1.58 -8.06
C ASN A 58 -2.70 2.45 -6.82
N HIS A 59 -3.98 2.53 -6.48
CA HIS A 59 -4.46 3.18 -5.25
C HIS A 59 -3.92 2.48 -3.99
N ALA A 60 -3.64 1.18 -4.07
CA ALA A 60 -2.98 0.40 -3.02
C ALA A 60 -1.49 0.69 -2.86
N GLY A 61 -0.86 1.42 -3.79
CA GLY A 61 0.56 1.78 -3.70
C GLY A 61 1.52 0.58 -3.78
N GLY A 62 1.12 -0.46 -4.51
CA GLY A 62 1.91 -1.67 -4.71
C GLY A 62 1.87 -2.66 -3.53
N ILE A 63 1.03 -2.41 -2.52
CA ILE A 63 0.93 -3.25 -1.32
C ILE A 63 -0.54 -3.57 -1.04
N LEU A 64 -0.90 -4.86 -1.03
CA LEU A 64 -2.23 -5.33 -0.63
C LEU A 64 -2.07 -6.34 0.50
N GLY A 65 -2.83 -6.16 1.59
CA GLY A 65 -2.76 -7.07 2.74
C GLY A 65 -1.39 -7.11 3.43
N GLY A 66 -0.51 -6.13 3.17
CA GLY A 66 0.84 -6.08 3.71
C GLY A 66 1.90 -6.83 2.89
N ILE A 67 1.58 -7.29 1.67
CA ILE A 67 2.54 -7.88 0.73
C ILE A 67 2.58 -7.11 -0.60
N SER A 68 3.73 -7.12 -1.28
CA SER A 68 3.85 -6.49 -2.60
C SER A 68 2.97 -7.16 -3.66
N THR A 69 2.41 -6.39 -4.58
CA THR A 69 1.47 -6.87 -5.60
C THR A 69 2.06 -7.09 -6.99
N GLY A 70 3.31 -6.71 -7.24
CA GLY A 70 3.99 -6.86 -8.54
C GLY A 70 5.51 -6.74 -8.45
#